data_AF-A0AA94EQS8-F1
#
_entry.id   AF-A0AA94EQS8-F1
#
_cell.length_a   1.000
_cell.length_b   1.000
_cell.length_c   1.000
_cell.angle_alpha   90.00
_cell.angle_beta   90.00
_cell.angle_gamma   90.00
#
_symmetry.space_group_name_H-M   'P 1'
#
loop_
_entity.id
_entity.type
_entity.pdbx_description
1 polymer ?
#
loop_
_entity_poly.entity_id
_entity_poly.type
_entity_poly.pdbx_seq_one_letter_code
_entity_poly.pdbx_strand_id
1 'polypeptide(L)'
;MFTILKQESFLLLAVIAACIAYPLEHWMMHSGQIVALVSGLVLIAFIVAASMRVAHHAELLAEKVGDPYGTMILTLAAVLVEVVILAIMMSNEASPTLVRDTIYSAVIF
;
A
#
# COMPACT_ATOMS: atom_id res chain seq x y z
N MET A 1 8.09 21.64 11.82
CA MET A 1 9.07 20.56 11.63
C MET A 1 8.65 19.25 12.34
N PHE A 2 8.12 19.29 13.57
CA PHE A 2 7.63 18.09 14.29
C PHE A 2 6.38 17.41 13.71
N THR A 3 5.58 18.10 12.89
CA THR A 3 4.35 17.53 12.30
C THR A 3 4.62 16.54 11.17
N ILE A 4 5.65 16.79 10.35
CA ILE A 4 6.06 15.91 9.24
C ILE A 4 6.60 14.59 9.81
N LEU A 5 7.41 14.64 10.87
CA LEU A 5 7.97 13.45 11.52
C LEU A 5 6.89 12.58 12.21
N LYS A 6 5.82 13.21 12.71
CA LYS A 6 4.66 12.49 13.27
C LYS A 6 3.79 11.86 12.18
N GLN A 7 3.82 12.41 10.98
CA GLN A 7 3.05 11.96 9.82
C GLN A 7 3.68 10.74 9.15
N GLU A 8 5.01 10.68 9.11
CA GLU A 8 5.79 9.50 8.66
C GLU A 8 5.73 8.32 9.63
N SER A 9 5.30 8.54 10.89
CA SER A 9 5.27 7.49 11.91
C SER A 9 4.38 6.31 11.53
N PHE A 10 3.28 6.51 10.80
CA PHE A 10 2.41 5.42 10.34
C PHE A 10 3.02 4.61 9.21
N LEU A 11 3.79 5.27 8.34
CA LEU A 11 4.51 4.61 7.25
C LEU A 11 5.67 3.79 7.81
N LEU A 12 6.41 4.35 8.76
CA LEU A 12 7.40 3.62 9.57
C LEU A 12 6.75 2.45 10.32
N LEU A 13 5.57 2.64 10.93
CA LEU A 13 4.90 1.55 11.64
C LEU A 13 4.48 0.42 10.69
N ALA A 14 4.01 0.75 9.48
CA ALA A 14 3.67 -0.22 8.46
C ALA A 14 4.92 -0.98 7.96
N VAL A 15 6.05 -0.28 7.75
CA VAL A 15 7.31 -0.90 7.37
C VAL A 15 7.84 -1.81 8.48
N ILE A 16 7.78 -1.36 9.74
CA ILE A 16 8.16 -2.17 10.90
C ILE A 16 7.25 -3.40 11.02
N ALA A 17 5.93 -3.22 10.87
CA ALA A 17 4.98 -4.32 10.88
C ALA A 17 5.25 -5.33 9.75
N ALA A 18 5.57 -4.86 8.54
CA ALA A 18 5.96 -5.72 7.43
C ALA A 18 7.28 -6.46 7.70
N CYS A 19 8.31 -5.77 8.20
CA CYS A 19 9.60 -6.36 8.55
C CYS A 19 9.49 -7.40 9.67
N ILE A 20 8.54 -7.24 10.59
CA ILE A 20 8.26 -8.21 11.65
C ILE A 20 7.42 -9.37 11.11
N ALA A 21 6.40 -9.09 10.29
CA ALA A 21 5.50 -10.11 9.78
C ALA A 21 6.19 -11.08 8.82
N TYR A 22 7.07 -10.59 7.95
CA TYR A 22 7.78 -11.39 6.93
C TYR A 22 8.56 -12.59 7.52
N PRO A 23 9.40 -12.44 8.57
CA PRO A 23 10.06 -13.58 9.21
C PRO A 23 9.13 -14.41 10.11
N LEU A 24 8.03 -13.84 10.60
CA LEU A 24 7.08 -14.52 11.48
C LEU A 24 6.02 -15.33 10.71
N GLU A 25 5.88 -15.12 9.41
CA GLU A 25 4.89 -15.76 8.55
C GLU A 25 4.94 -17.29 8.63
N HIS A 26 6.16 -17.85 8.61
CA HIS A 26 6.40 -19.29 8.70
C HIS A 26 5.97 -19.89 10.06
N TRP A 27 6.07 -19.11 11.14
CA TRP A 27 5.64 -19.53 12.48
C TRP A 27 4.13 -19.38 12.65
N MET A 28 3.54 -18.34 12.06
CA MET A 28 2.12 -18.03 12.16
C MET A 28 1.24 -19.01 11.38
N MET A 29 1.72 -19.52 10.26
CA MET A 29 1.02 -20.59 9.52
C MET A 29 0.94 -21.90 10.31
N HIS A 30 1.86 -22.15 11.25
CA HIS A 30 1.88 -23.37 12.07
C HIS A 30 1.09 -23.24 13.39
N SER A 31 0.84 -22.01 13.87
CA SER A 31 0.19 -21.74 15.16
C SER A 31 -1.35 -21.79 15.17
N GLY A 32 -1.99 -22.12 14.05
CA GLY A 32 -3.45 -22.34 13.96
C GLY A 32 -4.23 -21.23 13.27
N GLN A 33 -5.39 -21.60 12.71
CA GLN A 33 -6.18 -20.78 11.78
C GLN A 33 -6.59 -19.39 12.33
N ILE A 34 -6.86 -19.28 13.63
CA ILE A 34 -7.29 -18.03 14.25
C ILE A 34 -6.16 -16.99 14.25
N VAL A 35 -4.93 -17.42 14.55
CA VAL A 35 -3.75 -16.53 14.59
C VAL A 35 -3.46 -16.00 13.19
N ALA A 36 -3.51 -16.87 12.17
CA ALA A 36 -3.36 -16.48 10.77
C ALA A 36 -4.42 -15.43 10.36
N LEU A 37 -5.68 -15.65 10.69
CA LEU A 37 -6.78 -14.75 10.33
C LEU A 37 -6.63 -13.37 10.99
N VAL A 38 -6.37 -13.33 12.30
CA VAL A 38 -6.16 -12.07 13.05
C VAL A 38 -4.97 -11.30 12.48
N SER A 39 -3.88 -11.98 12.19
CA SER A 39 -2.69 -11.33 11.66
C SER A 39 -2.86 -10.77 10.24
N GLY A 40 -3.54 -11.51 9.36
CA GLY A 40 -3.88 -11.02 8.03
C GLY A 40 -4.73 -9.77 8.10
N LEU A 41 -5.73 -9.75 9.01
CA LEU A 41 -6.60 -8.59 9.22
C LEU A 41 -5.81 -7.37 9.71
N VAL A 42 -4.87 -7.57 10.64
CA VAL A 42 -3.97 -6.50 11.12
C VAL A 42 -3.07 -5.99 9.99
N LEU A 43 -2.48 -6.87 9.18
CA LEU A 43 -1.66 -6.47 8.03
C LEU A 43 -2.47 -5.67 7.01
N ILE A 44 -3.68 -6.11 6.67
CA ILE A 44 -4.57 -5.38 5.77
C ILE A 44 -4.86 -3.98 6.32
N ALA A 45 -5.18 -3.86 7.62
CA ALA A 45 -5.42 -2.57 8.24
C ALA A 45 -4.20 -1.63 8.14
N PHE A 46 -2.98 -2.18 8.31
CA PHE A 46 -1.74 -1.43 8.13
C PHE A 46 -1.54 -0.96 6.70
N ILE A 47 -1.77 -1.83 5.71
CA ILE A 47 -1.64 -1.49 4.29
C ILE A 47 -2.61 -0.37 3.91
N VAL A 48 -3.88 -0.48 4.33
CA VAL A 48 -4.90 0.55 4.06
C VAL A 48 -4.50 1.88 4.71
N ALA A 49 -4.09 1.86 5.98
CA ALA A 49 -3.66 3.07 6.67
C ALA A 49 -2.45 3.74 5.99
N ALA A 50 -1.46 2.95 5.55
CA ALA A 50 -0.30 3.45 4.83
C ALA A 50 -0.71 4.07 3.47
N SER A 51 -1.55 3.38 2.69
CA SER A 51 -2.03 3.86 1.39
C SER A 51 -2.78 5.19 1.50
N MET A 52 -3.68 5.32 2.48
CA MET A 52 -4.41 6.58 2.70
C MET A 52 -3.49 7.75 3.07
N ARG A 53 -2.40 7.50 3.79
CA ARG A 53 -1.42 8.54 4.13
C ARG A 53 -0.65 9.01 2.90
N VAL A 54 -0.24 8.08 2.03
CA VAL A 54 0.45 8.38 0.76
C VAL A 54 -0.47 9.22 -0.14
N ALA A 55 -1.74 8.82 -0.27
CA ALA A 55 -2.72 9.57 -1.06
C ALA A 55 -2.90 11.00 -0.53
N HIS A 56 -3.04 11.16 0.79
CA HIS A 56 -3.17 12.49 1.39
C HIS A 56 -1.94 13.39 1.15
N HIS A 57 -0.73 12.80 1.12
CA HIS A 57 0.47 13.57 0.77
C HIS A 57 0.47 14.01 -0.69
N ALA A 58 0.00 13.15 -1.59
CA ALA A 58 -0.16 13.49 -3.01
C ALA A 58 -1.19 14.60 -3.22
N GLU A 59 -2.31 14.59 -2.47
CA GLU A 59 -3.31 15.67 -2.47
C GLU A 59 -2.73 17.01 -2.00
N LEU A 60 -2.00 17.01 -0.88
CA LEU A 60 -1.36 18.22 -0.36
C LEU A 60 -0.32 18.79 -1.32
N LEU A 61 0.38 17.92 -2.06
CA LEU A 61 1.29 18.34 -3.11
C LEU A 61 0.50 18.93 -4.28
N ALA A 62 -0.55 18.25 -4.75
CA ALA A 62 -1.38 18.69 -5.85
C ALA A 62 -2.01 20.07 -5.60
N GLU A 63 -2.54 20.31 -4.39
CA GLU A 63 -3.11 21.59 -3.99
C GLU A 63 -2.08 22.73 -3.99
N LYS A 64 -0.82 22.43 -3.61
CA LYS A 64 0.26 23.41 -3.64
C LYS A 64 0.71 23.78 -5.05
N VAL A 65 0.64 22.85 -6.00
CA VAL A 65 1.07 23.12 -7.39
C VAL A 65 -0.04 23.83 -8.18
N GLY A 66 -1.31 23.60 -7.81
CA GLY A 66 -2.48 24.17 -8.48
C GLY A 66 -2.73 23.57 -9.87
N ASP A 67 -3.87 23.91 -10.46
CA ASP A 67 -4.24 23.38 -11.78
C ASP A 67 -3.47 24.05 -12.93
N PRO A 68 -3.09 23.28 -13.97
CA PRO A 68 -3.45 21.88 -14.27
C PRO A 68 -2.47 20.82 -13.71
N TYR A 69 -1.33 21.24 -13.17
CA TYR A 69 -0.25 20.33 -12.77
C TYR A 69 -0.61 19.50 -11.54
N GLY A 70 -1.39 20.04 -10.61
CA GLY A 70 -1.89 19.31 -9.44
C GLY A 70 -2.72 18.09 -9.83
N THR A 71 -3.63 18.25 -10.79
CA THR A 71 -4.42 17.15 -11.34
C THR A 71 -3.54 16.08 -11.99
N MET A 72 -2.51 16.46 -12.77
CA MET A 72 -1.56 15.50 -13.35
C MET A 72 -0.74 14.74 -12.29
N ILE A 73 -0.35 15.42 -11.20
CA ILE A 73 0.38 14.79 -10.10
C ILE A 73 -0.50 13.76 -9.39
N LEU A 74 -1.76 14.08 -9.15
CA LEU A 74 -2.70 13.17 -8.48
C LEU A 74 -2.96 11.91 -9.31
N THR A 75 -3.19 12.07 -10.62
CA THR A 75 -3.40 10.93 -11.52
C THR A 75 -2.13 10.09 -11.67
N LEU A 76 -0.96 10.72 -11.81
CA LEU A 76 0.31 9.99 -11.86
C LEU A 76 0.61 9.23 -10.57
N ALA A 77 0.34 9.83 -9.41
CA ALA A 77 0.54 9.20 -8.11
C ALA A 77 -0.34 7.95 -7.95
N ALA A 78 -1.61 8.02 -8.35
CA ALA A 78 -2.52 6.89 -8.32
C ALA A 78 -2.02 5.73 -9.21
N VAL A 79 -1.67 6.02 -10.46
CA VAL A 79 -1.15 5.01 -11.41
C VAL A 79 0.16 4.39 -10.92
N LEU A 80 1.04 5.18 -10.30
CA LEU A 80 2.32 4.69 -9.80
C LEU A 80 2.14 3.65 -8.69
N VAL A 81 1.19 3.88 -7.77
CA VAL A 81 0.86 2.91 -6.71
C VAL A 81 0.40 1.57 -7.31
N GLU A 82 -0.45 1.60 -8.33
CA GLU A 82 -0.92 0.39 -9.02
C GLU A 82 0.23 -0.36 -9.69
N VAL A 83 1.07 0.34 -10.45
CA VAL A 83 2.21 -0.27 -11.14
C VAL A 83 3.17 -0.93 -10.15
N VAL A 84 3.41 -0.31 -8.99
CA VAL A 84 4.23 -0.89 -7.93
C VAL A 84 3.60 -2.17 -7.36
N ILE A 85 2.29 -2.17 -7.10
CA ILE A 85 1.58 -3.36 -6.61
C ILE A 85 1.66 -4.49 -7.64
N LEU A 86 1.41 -4.19 -8.92
CA LEU A 86 1.52 -5.17 -10.00
C LEU A 86 2.94 -5.74 -10.13
N ALA A 87 3.97 -4.89 -10.01
CA ALA A 87 5.37 -5.33 -10.06
C ALA A 87 5.71 -6.27 -8.89
N ILE A 88 5.21 -5.98 -7.68
CA ILE A 88 5.36 -6.85 -6.51
C ILE A 88 4.66 -8.19 -6.73
N MET A 89 3.42 -8.18 -7.25
CA MET A 89 2.66 -9.40 -7.55
C MET A 89 3.39 -10.27 -8.58
N MET A 90 3.92 -9.67 -9.66
CA MET A 90 4.66 -10.40 -10.69
C MET A 90 5.97 -11.01 -10.17
N SER A 91 6.59 -10.41 -9.15
CA SER A 91 7.87 -10.88 -8.59
C SER A 91 7.75 -12.08 -7.65
N ASN A 92 6.56 -12.38 -7.13
CA ASN A 92 6.35 -13.36 -6.04
C ASN A 92 5.59 -14.63 -6.48
N GLU A 93 5.60 -14.98 -7.77
CA GLU A 93 4.82 -16.08 -8.37
C GLU A 93 3.30 -15.86 -8.38
N ALA A 94 2.82 -14.74 -8.96
CA ALA A 94 1.39 -14.56 -9.18
C ALA A 94 0.87 -15.28 -10.43
N SER A 95 -0.33 -15.85 -10.33
CA SER A 95 -1.12 -16.27 -11.48
C SER A 95 -1.28 -15.08 -12.47
N PRO A 96 -0.96 -15.25 -13.76
CA PRO A 96 -1.11 -14.18 -14.76
C PRO A 96 -2.53 -13.60 -14.83
N THR A 97 -3.54 -14.39 -14.43
CA THR A 97 -4.94 -13.98 -14.37
C THR A 97 -5.19 -12.90 -13.32
N LEU A 98 -4.50 -12.96 -12.18
CA LEU A 98 -4.68 -12.02 -11.06
C LEU A 98 -4.14 -10.63 -11.43
N VAL A 99 -3.00 -10.58 -12.13
CA VAL A 99 -2.40 -9.35 -12.66
C VAL A 99 -3.33 -8.71 -13.69
N ARG A 100 -3.84 -9.51 -14.63
CA ARG A 100 -4.80 -9.05 -15.65
C ARG A 100 -6.08 -8.48 -15.03
N ASP A 101 -6.66 -9.19 -14.07
CA ASP A 101 -7.91 -8.77 -13.43
C ASP A 101 -7.71 -7.49 -12.62
N THR A 102 -6.54 -7.32 -12.00
CA THR A 102 -6.17 -6.07 -11.30
C THR A 102 -6.06 -4.89 -12.26
N ILE A 103 -5.43 -5.07 -13.43
CA ILE A 103 -5.36 -4.03 -14.48
C ILE A 103 -6.76 -3.66 -14.98
N TYR A 104 -7.62 -4.66 -15.22
CA TYR A 104 -9.00 -4.37 -15.64
C TYR A 104 -9.79 -3.62 -14.58
N SER A 105 -9.67 -3.98 -13.30
CA SER A 105 -10.32 -3.24 -12.22
C SER A 105 -9.83 -1.81 -12.09
N ALA A 106 -8.53 -1.56 -12.29
CA ALA A 106 -7.94 -0.22 -12.25
C ALA A 106 -8.44 0.69 -13.39
N VAL A 107 -8.49 0.18 -14.63
CA VAL A 107 -8.89 0.97 -15.82
C VAL A 107 -10.39 1.34 -15.83
N ILE A 108 -11.23 0.58 -15.10
CA ILE A 108 -12.67 0.84 -15.02
C ILE A 108 -12.98 1.98 -14.01
N PHE A 109 -12.01 2.35 -13.17
CA PHE A 109 -12.13 3.44 -12.18
C PHE A 109 -11.84 4.81 -12.81
#